data_AF-A0A1E4ZN15-F1
#
_entry.id   AF-A0A1E4ZN15-F1
#
_cell.length_a   1.000
_cell.length_b   1.000
_cell.length_c   1.000
_cell.angle_alpha   90.00
_cell.angle_beta   90.00
_cell.angle_gamma   90.00
#
_symmetry.space_group_name_H-M   'P 1'
#
loop_
_entity.id
_entity.type
_entity.pdbx_description
1 polymer ?
#
loop_
_entity_poly.entity_id
_entity_poly.type
_entity_poly.pdbx_seq_one_letter_code
_entity_poly.pdbx_strand_id
1 'polypeptide(L)'
;MGQSVVQAAFNNNREDVKMQISLVTLAFDPATGGFPQAPLKEIEGEIVNVVEHFFHFEEVPRLLLVVHHREQPRSGGKSKRLVVGDLPPEDRELYKRLSAWRLGRSQADGVPVYIIFTNRHLADLARRRPRSNRELVEVRGVGEAKAGQYGAEVLKVVSQYLSAEDTQEAPKKDDV
;
A
#
# COMPACT_ATOMS: atom_id res chain seq x y z
N MET A 1 27.29 -6.45 8.24
CA MET A 1 27.17 -5.80 6.91
C MET A 1 25.82 -5.09 6.88
N GLY A 2 25.87 -3.76 6.77
CA GLY A 2 24.85 -2.86 7.31
C GLY A 2 23.58 -2.70 6.47
N GLN A 3 22.44 -2.66 7.17
CA GLN A 3 21.25 -2.00 6.67
C GLN A 3 21.54 -0.50 6.68
N SER A 4 21.30 0.18 5.56
CA SER A 4 21.54 1.62 5.46
C SER A 4 20.23 2.33 5.15
N VAL A 5 19.90 3.31 5.98
CA VAL A 5 18.80 4.25 5.80
C VAL A 5 19.41 5.60 5.44
N VAL A 6 19.10 6.11 4.26
CA VAL A 6 19.52 7.44 3.81
C VAL A 6 18.27 8.31 3.69
N GLN A 7 18.19 9.40 4.43
CA GLN A 7 17.04 10.29 4.44
C GLN A 7 17.39 11.62 3.78
N ALA A 8 16.59 12.02 2.80
CA ALA A 8 16.70 13.28 2.08
C ALA A 8 15.40 14.08 2.21
N ALA A 9 15.47 15.31 2.71
CA ALA A 9 14.32 16.20 2.80
C ALA A 9 14.27 17.13 1.58
N PHE A 10 13.13 17.17 0.87
CA PHE A 10 12.93 18.09 -0.25
C PHE A 10 11.85 19.11 0.12
N ASN A 11 12.27 20.36 0.33
CA ASN A 11 11.37 21.44 0.73
C ASN A 11 10.80 22.14 -0.52
N ASN A 12 9.64 21.72 -1.02
CA ASN A 12 9.00 22.40 -2.16
C ASN A 12 8.06 23.51 -1.65
N ASN A 13 8.46 24.76 -1.87
CA ASN A 13 7.79 25.95 -1.35
C ASN A 13 6.54 26.31 -2.17
N ARG A 14 5.42 25.59 -1.96
CA ARG A 14 4.09 26.11 -2.36
C ARG A 14 2.87 25.61 -1.60
N GLU A 15 2.99 24.62 -0.74
CA GLU A 15 1.93 24.16 0.16
C GLU A 15 2.61 23.67 1.45
N ASP A 16 2.06 23.95 2.63
CA ASP A 16 2.65 23.76 3.98
C ASP A 16 2.87 22.28 4.39
N VAL A 17 3.25 21.43 3.44
CA VAL A 17 3.44 19.99 3.62
C VAL A 17 4.85 19.64 3.20
N LYS A 18 5.71 19.46 4.20
CA LYS A 18 7.11 19.05 3.99
C LYS A 18 7.16 17.58 3.57
N MET A 19 7.41 17.34 2.29
CA MET A 19 7.67 16.01 1.75
C MET A 19 9.13 15.61 2.01
N GLN A 20 9.32 14.38 2.42
CA GLN A 20 10.63 13.77 2.67
C GLN A 20 10.72 12.43 1.94
N ILE A 21 11.93 12.08 1.54
CA ILE A 21 12.23 10.83 0.85
C ILE A 21 13.24 10.05 1.70
N SER A 22 12.89 8.84 2.09
CA SER A 22 13.81 7.89 2.75
C SER A 22 14.16 6.76 1.79
N LEU A 23 15.45 6.55 1.55
CA LEU A 23 15.98 5.38 0.86
C LEU A 23 16.40 4.35 1.89
N VAL A 24 15.77 3.18 1.86
CA VAL A 24 16.09 2.07 2.78
C VAL A 24 16.53 0.86 1.97
N THR A 25 17.74 0.36 2.23
CA THR A 25 18.20 -0.88 1.62
C THR A 25 18.14 -2.02 2.63
N LEU A 26 17.35 -3.05 2.31
CA LEU A 26 17.19 -4.25 3.11
C LEU A 26 17.91 -5.41 2.42
N ALA A 27 18.75 -6.14 3.16
CA ALA A 27 19.30 -7.41 2.69
C ALA A 27 18.36 -8.54 3.07
N PHE A 28 18.18 -9.50 2.16
CA PHE A 28 17.41 -10.71 2.44
C PHE A 28 18.09 -11.50 3.56
N ASP A 29 17.30 -11.85 4.58
CA ASP A 29 17.75 -12.63 5.71
C ASP A 29 17.22 -14.07 5.57
N PRO A 30 18.08 -15.06 5.30
CA PRO A 30 17.65 -16.44 5.09
C PRO A 30 17.10 -17.09 6.36
N ALA A 31 17.47 -16.60 7.55
CA ALA A 31 16.98 -17.12 8.82
C ALA A 31 15.48 -16.81 9.03
N THR A 32 15.04 -15.63 8.60
CA THR A 32 13.64 -15.21 8.64
C THR A 32 12.88 -15.48 7.34
N GLY A 33 13.59 -15.86 6.27
CA GLY A 33 13.01 -16.11 4.94
C GLY A 33 12.46 -14.84 4.29
N GLY A 34 12.98 -13.66 4.65
CA GLY A 34 12.41 -12.39 4.21
C GLY A 34 13.31 -11.19 4.44
N PHE A 35 12.73 -9.98 4.30
CA PHE A 35 13.46 -8.74 4.53
C PHE A 35 13.21 -8.21 5.95
N PRO A 36 14.27 -7.87 6.70
CA PRO A 36 14.16 -7.42 8.08
C PRO A 36 13.40 -6.08 8.16
N GLN A 37 12.43 -5.99 9.07
CA GLN A 37 11.56 -4.82 9.18
C GLN A 37 12.11 -3.72 10.10
N ALA A 38 13.21 -3.97 10.82
CA ALA A 38 13.75 -3.03 11.80
C ALA A 38 14.06 -1.64 11.21
N PRO A 39 14.72 -1.51 10.04
CA PRO A 39 15.02 -0.21 9.42
C PRO A 39 13.79 0.59 9.02
N LEU A 40 12.67 -0.09 8.79
CA LEU A 40 11.44 0.55 8.33
C LEU A 40 10.70 1.26 9.46
N LYS A 41 10.96 0.86 10.71
CA LYS A 41 10.38 1.51 11.90
C LYS A 41 11.01 2.89 12.16
N GLU A 42 12.17 3.16 11.58
CA GLU A 42 12.87 4.45 11.73
C GLU A 42 12.28 5.55 10.84
N ILE A 43 11.45 5.20 9.85
CA ILE A 43 10.79 6.16 8.98
C ILE A 43 9.61 6.80 9.73
N GLU A 44 9.82 8.01 10.25
CA GLU A 44 8.77 8.83 10.84
C GLU A 44 7.89 9.50 9.77
N GLY A 45 6.63 9.78 10.10
CA GLY A 45 5.69 10.53 9.24
C GLY A 45 4.66 9.65 8.52
N GLU A 46 3.85 10.29 7.68
CA GLU A 46 2.84 9.59 6.88
C GLU A 46 3.46 9.13 5.57
N ILE A 47 3.57 7.81 5.37
CA ILE A 47 4.00 7.24 4.09
C ILE A 47 2.95 7.54 3.03
N VAL A 48 3.34 8.35 2.05
CA VAL A 48 2.53 8.75 0.91
C VAL A 48 2.74 7.79 -0.26
N ASN A 49 3.97 7.35 -0.47
CA ASN A 49 4.34 6.45 -1.56
C ASN A 49 5.53 5.58 -1.17
N VAL A 50 5.62 4.38 -1.75
CA VAL A 50 6.78 3.50 -1.64
C VAL A 50 7.06 2.93 -3.01
N VAL A 51 8.24 3.20 -3.55
CA VAL A 51 8.77 2.56 -4.75
C VAL A 51 9.76 1.48 -4.32
N GLU A 52 9.58 0.28 -4.84
CA GLU A 52 10.44 -0.86 -4.55
C GLU A 52 11.35 -1.16 -5.74
N HIS A 53 12.61 -1.46 -5.46
CA HIS A 53 13.58 -1.91 -6.44
C HIS A 53 14.38 -3.08 -5.88
N PHE A 54 14.26 -4.23 -6.54
CA PHE A 54 14.96 -5.45 -6.15
C PHE A 54 16.24 -5.60 -6.97
N PHE A 55 17.36 -5.89 -6.32
CA PHE A 55 18.65 -6.06 -6.97
C PHE A 55 19.51 -7.07 -6.20
N HIS A 56 20.52 -7.64 -6.86
CA HIS A 56 21.51 -8.49 -6.20
C HIS A 56 22.78 -7.69 -5.98
N PHE A 57 23.40 -7.86 -4.81
CA PHE A 57 24.74 -7.34 -4.55
C PHE A 57 25.50 -8.39 -3.75
N GLU A 58 26.72 -8.75 -4.18
CA GLU A 58 27.47 -9.86 -3.59
C GLU A 58 26.64 -11.16 -3.48
N GLU A 59 25.86 -11.48 -4.51
CA GLU A 59 24.96 -12.65 -4.57
C GLU A 59 23.82 -12.68 -3.52
N VAL A 60 23.72 -11.67 -2.66
CA VAL A 60 22.64 -11.53 -1.69
C VAL A 60 21.52 -10.65 -2.28
N PRO A 61 20.28 -11.16 -2.32
CA PRO A 61 19.13 -10.37 -2.72
C PRO A 61 18.93 -9.16 -1.81
N ARG A 62 18.70 -7.98 -2.40
CA ARG A 62 18.46 -6.72 -1.70
C ARG A 62 17.21 -6.03 -2.24
N LEU A 63 16.49 -5.38 -1.33
CA LEU A 63 15.33 -4.57 -1.60
C LEU A 63 15.64 -3.11 -1.25
N LEU A 64 15.71 -2.25 -2.26
CA LEU A 64 15.75 -0.81 -2.10
C LEU A 64 14.32 -0.28 -2.06
N LEU A 65 13.99 0.46 -1.01
CA LEU A 65 12.72 1.13 -0.85
C LEU A 65 12.95 2.63 -0.90
N VAL A 66 12.28 3.31 -1.84
CA VAL A 66 12.20 4.76 -1.90
C VAL A 66 10.85 5.16 -1.32
N VAL A 67 10.87 5.61 -0.07
CA VAL A 67 9.69 5.94 0.71
C VAL A 67 9.48 7.44 0.69
N HIS A 68 8.41 7.90 0.03
CA HIS A 68 7.98 9.28 0.12
C HIS A 68 7.05 9.39 1.33
N HIS A 69 7.47 10.13 2.34
CA HIS A 69 6.66 10.41 3.52
C HIS A 69 6.51 11.91 3.70
N ARG A 70 5.47 12.34 4.40
CA ARG A 70 5.29 13.75 4.78
C ARG A 70 5.34 13.87 6.29
N GLU A 71 6.02 14.91 6.78
CA GLU A 71 5.92 15.29 8.19
C GLU A 71 4.47 15.71 8.44
N GLN A 72 3.79 14.99 9.33
CA GLN A 72 2.58 15.51 9.94
C GLN A 72 3.01 16.45 11.06
N PRO A 73 2.45 17.67 11.16
CA PRO A 73 2.70 18.52 12.31
C PRO A 73 2.28 17.74 13.56
N ARG A 74 3.19 17.60 14.53
CA ARG A 74 2.93 17.04 15.85
C ARG A 74 1.98 17.98 16.61
N SER A 75 0.71 17.98 16.22
CA SER A 75 -0.41 18.49 17.01
C SER A 75 -1.27 17.30 17.38
N GLY A 76 -1.69 17.21 18.63
CA GLY A 76 -2.50 16.12 19.21
C GLY A 76 -3.93 16.02 18.65
N GLY A 77 -4.10 16.14 17.33
CA GLY A 77 -5.34 15.88 16.62
C GLY A 77 -5.22 14.55 15.91
N LYS A 78 -6.12 13.62 16.21
CA LYS A 78 -6.38 12.38 15.49
C LYS A 78 -6.17 12.56 13.98
N SER A 79 -4.96 12.29 13.48
CA SER A 79 -4.74 12.19 12.04
C SER A 79 -5.75 11.17 11.58
N LYS A 80 -6.65 11.60 10.69
CA LYS A 80 -7.71 10.80 10.10
C LYS A 80 -7.03 9.68 9.32
N ARG A 81 -6.58 8.67 10.07
CA ARG A 81 -6.41 7.30 9.67
C ARG A 81 -7.66 7.09 8.83
N LEU A 82 -7.50 6.87 7.53
CA LEU A 82 -8.59 6.34 6.73
C LEU A 82 -8.83 4.93 7.28
N VAL A 83 -9.51 4.92 8.43
CA VAL A 83 -10.15 3.80 9.05
C VAL A 83 -11.25 3.45 8.06
N VAL A 84 -11.50 2.16 7.90
CA VAL A 84 -12.62 1.56 7.19
C VAL A 84 -13.95 2.34 7.34
N GLY A 85 -14.12 3.13 8.42
CA GLY A 85 -15.26 4.00 8.67
C GLY A 85 -15.53 5.12 7.66
N ASP A 86 -14.55 5.63 6.91
CA ASP A 86 -14.79 6.73 5.93
C ASP A 86 -15.19 6.23 4.52
N LEU A 87 -15.09 4.93 4.28
CA LEU A 87 -15.56 4.31 3.03
C LEU A 87 -17.09 4.14 3.09
N PRO A 88 -17.81 4.43 2.00
CA PRO A 88 -19.23 4.13 1.91
C PRO A 88 -19.43 2.61 2.07
N PRO A 89 -20.59 2.19 2.59
CA PRO A 89 -20.83 0.79 2.96
C PRO A 89 -20.59 -0.19 1.79
N GLU A 90 -20.91 0.23 0.57
CA GLU A 90 -20.66 -0.51 -0.68
C GLU A 90 -19.17 -0.81 -0.94
N ASP A 91 -18.25 0.09 -0.56
CA ASP A 91 -16.82 -0.09 -0.83
C ASP A 91 -16.11 -0.84 0.30
N ARG A 92 -16.72 -0.94 1.48
CA ARG A 92 -16.11 -1.58 2.66
C ARG A 92 -15.89 -3.06 2.45
N GLU A 93 -16.77 -3.74 1.73
CA GLU A 93 -16.61 -5.18 1.50
C GLU A 93 -15.44 -5.47 0.56
N LEU A 94 -15.35 -4.77 -0.57
CA LEU A 94 -14.19 -4.88 -1.46
C LEU A 94 -12.89 -4.50 -0.75
N TYR A 95 -12.90 -3.44 0.07
CA TYR A 95 -11.75 -3.08 0.90
C TYR A 95 -11.30 -4.22 1.82
N LYS A 96 -12.24 -4.91 2.49
CA LYS A 96 -11.91 -6.05 3.36
C LYS A 96 -11.26 -7.18 2.57
N ARG A 97 -11.80 -7.53 1.39
CA ARG A 97 -11.24 -8.57 0.51
C ARG A 97 -9.84 -8.21 0.05
N LEU A 98 -9.63 -6.97 -0.39
CA LEU A 98 -8.31 -6.46 -0.78
C LEU A 98 -7.33 -6.41 0.40
N SER A 99 -7.79 -6.07 1.61
CA SER A 99 -6.95 -6.07 2.81
C SER A 99 -6.53 -7.48 3.23
N ALA A 100 -7.42 -8.46 3.11
CA ALA A 100 -7.11 -9.86 3.37
C ALA A 100 -6.10 -10.41 2.36
N TRP A 101 -6.32 -10.13 1.06
CA TRP A 101 -5.36 -10.49 0.01
C TRP A 101 -3.98 -9.85 0.25
N ARG A 102 -3.93 -8.56 0.58
CA ARG A 102 -2.68 -7.85 0.89
C ARG A 102 -1.94 -8.47 2.07
N LEU A 103 -2.66 -8.92 3.11
CA LEU A 103 -2.05 -9.57 4.26
C LEU A 103 -1.44 -10.92 3.87
N GLY A 104 -2.16 -11.74 3.09
CA GLY A 104 -1.63 -13.02 2.59
C GLY A 104 -0.39 -12.82 1.72
N ARG A 105 -0.43 -11.84 0.82
CA ARG A 105 0.72 -11.49 -0.04
C ARG A 105 1.92 -10.98 0.78
N SER A 106 1.67 -10.18 1.81
CA SER A 106 2.69 -9.66 2.74
C SER A 106 3.39 -10.77 3.50
N GLN A 107 2.65 -11.78 3.94
CA GLN A 107 3.21 -12.95 4.59
C GLN A 107 4.03 -13.81 3.62
N ALA A 108 3.56 -13.98 2.37
CA ALA A 108 4.26 -14.75 1.35
C ALA A 108 5.59 -14.11 0.91
N ASP A 109 5.61 -12.79 0.74
CA ASP A 109 6.83 -12.05 0.35
C ASP A 109 7.73 -11.69 1.55
N GLY A 110 7.28 -11.93 2.79
CA GLY A 110 8.03 -11.56 3.99
C GLY A 110 8.23 -10.03 4.15
N VAL A 111 7.36 -9.24 3.51
CA VAL A 111 7.43 -7.76 3.51
C VAL A 111 6.24 -7.17 4.26
N PRO A 112 6.37 -6.02 4.94
CA PRO A 112 5.23 -5.35 5.57
C PRO A 112 4.09 -5.02 4.58
N VAL A 113 2.83 -5.15 5.04
CA VAL A 113 1.63 -4.91 4.23
C VAL A 113 1.60 -3.57 3.48
N TYR A 114 2.15 -2.50 4.09
CA TYR A 114 2.14 -1.17 3.49
C TYR A 114 3.09 -1.04 2.29
N ILE A 115 4.07 -1.94 2.15
CA ILE A 115 4.96 -1.99 0.98
C ILE A 115 4.16 -2.42 -0.25
N ILE A 116 3.34 -3.47 -0.11
CA ILE A 116 2.49 -3.97 -1.19
C ILE A 116 1.48 -2.88 -1.60
N PHE A 117 0.60 -2.48 -0.68
CA PHE A 117 -0.31 -1.35 -0.88
C PHE A 117 -0.58 -0.62 0.43
N THR A 118 -0.58 0.72 0.39
CA THR A 118 -1.00 1.51 1.55
C THR A 118 -2.52 1.39 1.75
N ASN A 119 -3.02 1.74 2.94
CA ASN A 119 -4.47 1.79 3.18
C ASN A 119 -5.19 2.74 2.21
N ARG A 120 -4.50 3.81 1.79
CA ARG A 120 -4.99 4.76 0.80
C ARG A 120 -5.15 4.08 -0.57
N HIS A 121 -4.16 3.30 -1.01
CA HIS A 121 -4.28 2.56 -2.26
C HIS A 121 -5.46 1.59 -2.22
N LEU A 122 -5.63 0.83 -1.13
CA LEU A 122 -6.77 -0.09 -1.00
C LEU A 122 -8.12 0.63 -1.01
N ALA A 123 -8.22 1.79 -0.36
CA ALA A 123 -9.45 2.60 -0.38
C ALA A 123 -9.73 3.15 -1.78
N ASP A 124 -8.71 3.54 -2.54
CA ASP A 124 -8.87 4.03 -3.91
C ASP A 124 -9.22 2.90 -4.89
N LEU A 125 -8.61 1.73 -4.73
CA LEU A 125 -8.95 0.51 -5.46
C LEU A 125 -10.39 0.08 -5.22
N ALA A 126 -10.84 0.11 -3.96
CA ALA A 126 -12.21 -0.23 -3.61
C ALA A 126 -13.23 0.72 -4.26
N ARG A 127 -12.94 2.03 -4.28
CA ARG A 127 -13.80 3.05 -4.91
C ARG A 127 -13.83 2.95 -6.43
N ARG A 128 -12.67 2.74 -7.06
CA ARG A 128 -12.56 2.74 -8.53
C ARG A 128 -12.95 1.42 -9.18
N ARG A 129 -12.82 0.30 -8.44
CA ARG A 129 -13.10 -1.06 -8.93
C ARG A 129 -12.45 -1.32 -10.31
N PRO A 130 -11.13 -1.09 -10.46
CA PRO A 130 -10.45 -1.17 -11.75
C PRO A 130 -10.63 -2.56 -12.37
N ARG A 131 -10.92 -2.61 -13.67
CA ARG A 131 -11.10 -3.86 -14.41
C ARG A 131 -9.93 -4.20 -15.33
N SER A 132 -8.99 -3.28 -15.47
CA SER A 132 -7.84 -3.39 -16.36
C SER A 132 -6.55 -2.90 -15.71
N ASN A 133 -5.41 -3.38 -16.19
CA ASN A 133 -4.11 -2.93 -15.71
C ASN A 133 -3.89 -1.42 -15.95
N ARG A 134 -4.48 -0.87 -17.02
CA ARG A 134 -4.46 0.57 -17.30
C ARG A 134 -5.13 1.38 -16.19
N GLU A 135 -6.31 0.94 -15.75
CA GLU A 135 -7.07 1.59 -14.68
C GLU A 135 -6.38 1.44 -13.32
N LEU A 136 -5.62 0.36 -13.11
CA LEU A 136 -4.78 0.20 -11.91
C LEU A 136 -3.67 1.25 -11.83
N VAL A 137 -3.01 1.57 -12.94
CA VAL A 137 -1.94 2.59 -12.99
C VAL A 137 -2.51 4.01 -12.78
N GLU A 138 -3.80 4.22 -13.06
CA GLU A 138 -4.49 5.49 -12.77
C GLU A 138 -4.81 5.69 -11.28
N VAL A 139 -4.66 4.65 -10.46
CA VAL A 139 -4.78 4.75 -9.01
C VAL A 139 -3.57 5.52 -8.47
N ARG A 140 -3.84 6.64 -7.79
CA ARG A 140 -2.79 7.52 -7.29
C ARG A 140 -1.83 6.76 -6.36
N GLY A 141 -0.57 6.64 -6.78
CA GLY A 141 0.49 5.93 -6.03
C GLY A 141 0.68 4.46 -6.42
N VAL A 142 -0.06 3.97 -7.41
CA VAL A 142 0.16 2.66 -8.03
C VAL A 142 0.91 2.85 -9.34
N GLY A 143 2.23 2.68 -9.30
CA GLY A 143 3.07 2.74 -10.50
C GLY A 143 2.98 1.47 -11.34
N GLU A 144 3.52 1.52 -12.56
CA GLU A 144 3.57 0.39 -13.50
C GLU A 144 4.23 -0.86 -12.91
N ALA A 145 5.24 -0.69 -12.05
CA ALA A 145 5.87 -1.81 -11.35
C ALA A 145 4.88 -2.58 -10.45
N LYS A 146 4.09 -1.88 -9.62
CA LYS A 146 3.10 -2.52 -8.74
C LYS A 146 1.92 -3.08 -9.51
N ALA A 147 1.49 -2.38 -10.56
CA ALA A 147 0.45 -2.87 -11.46
C ALA A 147 0.91 -4.14 -12.20
N GLY A 148 2.15 -4.19 -12.68
CA GLY A 148 2.73 -5.38 -13.30
C GLY A 148 2.89 -6.56 -12.32
N GLN A 149 3.36 -6.29 -11.11
CA GLN A 149 3.66 -7.32 -10.12
C GLN A 149 2.42 -7.87 -9.40
N TYR A 150 1.48 -7.02 -9.03
CA TYR A 150 0.31 -7.39 -8.21
C TYR A 150 -1.03 -7.23 -8.94
N GLY A 151 -1.04 -6.57 -10.11
CA GLY A 151 -2.28 -6.18 -10.76
C GLY A 151 -3.17 -7.35 -11.15
N ALA A 152 -2.60 -8.44 -11.66
CA ALA A 152 -3.39 -9.63 -12.01
C ALA A 152 -4.16 -10.21 -10.81
N GLU A 153 -3.53 -10.25 -9.63
CA GLU A 153 -4.17 -10.73 -8.40
C GLU A 153 -5.22 -9.74 -7.89
N VAL A 154 -4.91 -8.43 -7.91
CA VAL A 154 -5.85 -7.39 -7.50
C VAL A 154 -7.08 -7.38 -8.39
N LEU A 155 -6.91 -7.41 -9.72
CA LEU A 155 -8.02 -7.47 -10.67
C LEU A 155 -8.87 -8.71 -10.48
N LYS A 156 -8.25 -9.85 -10.10
CA LYS A 156 -8.98 -11.07 -9.75
C LYS A 156 -9.84 -10.89 -8.49
N VAL A 157 -9.33 -10.22 -7.45
CA VAL A 157 -10.14 -9.92 -6.25
C VAL A 157 -11.30 -9.00 -6.59
N VAL A 158 -11.07 -7.97 -7.42
CA VAL A 158 -12.11 -7.04 -7.86
C VAL A 158 -13.16 -7.74 -8.72
N SER A 159 -12.75 -8.57 -9.69
CA SER A 159 -13.70 -9.30 -10.55
C SER A 159 -14.54 -10.29 -9.75
N GLN A 160 -13.94 -11.04 -8.81
CA GLN A 160 -14.67 -11.93 -7.91
C GLN A 160 -15.68 -11.19 -7.02
N TYR A 161 -15.38 -9.94 -6.63
CA TYR A 161 -16.34 -9.11 -5.90
C TYR A 161 -17.52 -8.71 -6.79
N LEU A 162 -17.26 -8.19 -8.00
CA LEU A 162 -18.29 -7.77 -8.94
C LEU A 162 -19.19 -8.93 -9.41
N SER A 163 -18.62 -10.13 -9.58
CA SER A 163 -19.41 -11.33 -9.92
C SER A 163 -20.24 -11.86 -8.75
N ALA A 164 -19.88 -11.53 -7.50
CA ALA A 164 -20.65 -11.92 -6.33
C ALA A 164 -21.79 -10.95 -6.01
N GLU A 165 -21.70 -9.69 -6.45
CA GLU A 165 -22.80 -8.70 -6.35
C GLU A 165 -24.03 -9.11 -7.19
N ASP A 166 -23.86 -9.95 -8.22
CA ASP A 166 -24.96 -10.44 -9.09
C ASP A 166 -25.92 -11.42 -8.38
N THR A 167 -25.54 -11.94 -7.20
CA THR A 167 -26.37 -12.89 -6.42
C THR A 167 -26.99 -12.29 -5.16
N GLN A 168 -26.88 -10.97 -4.93
CA GLN A 168 -27.53 -10.30 -3.79
C GLN A 168 -28.60 -9.32 -4.25
N GLU A 169 -29.70 -9.88 -4.76
CA GLU A 169 -31.00 -9.22 -4.80
C GLU A 169 -31.50 -9.05 -3.34
N ALA A 170 -31.61 -7.78 -2.93
CA ALA A 170 -32.37 -7.17 -1.83
C ALA A 170 -32.86 -8.01 -0.62
N PRO A 171 -32.78 -7.42 0.59
CA PRO A 171 -34.01 -7.23 1.34
C PRO A 171 -34.52 -5.82 1.11
N LYS A 172 -35.63 -5.76 0.38
CA LYS A 172 -36.64 -4.71 0.50
C LYS A 172 -36.81 -4.36 1.97
N LYS A 173 -36.61 -3.09 2.31
CA LYS A 173 -37.22 -2.52 3.49
C LYS A 173 -38.58 -1.97 3.08
N ASP A 174 -39.53 -2.89 2.90
CA ASP A 174 -40.95 -2.59 3.10
C ASP A 174 -41.21 -2.55 4.63
N ASP A 175 -42.34 -1.94 5.02
CA ASP A 175 -42.87 -1.80 6.40
C ASP A 175 -42.39 -0.53 7.16
N VAL A 176 -43.22 0.47 7.51
CA VAL A 176 -44.66 0.75 7.32
C VAL A 176 -44.86 2.26 7.50
#